data_AF-A0A2T6ZN96-F1
#
_entry.id   AF-A0A2T6ZN96-F1
#
_cell.length_a   1.000
_cell.length_b   1.000
_cell.length_c   1.000
_cell.angle_alpha   90.00
_cell.angle_beta   90.00
_cell.angle_gamma   90.00
#
_symmetry.space_group_name_H-M   'P 1'
#
loop_
_entity.id
_entity.type
_entity.pdbx_description
1 polymer ?
#
loop_
_entity_poly.entity_id
_entity_poly.type
_entity_poly.pdbx_seq_one_letter_code
_entity_poly.pdbx_strand_id
1 'polypeptide(L)'
;MKSMWTRTSDIGMLLDLVGSPRGIHFAGDTAQCISKDALFRFANARTLFYERFSLQTSSSGELKPELLPLSHNYRSHKHILSVASLVMYLLYRGFPGLVDELPPEVGDRPGPKPTLYVGSNIIDVLRFGEKLETPQEPDSQSGRFNEYGEARVILVRDEETCDKLQAALGRSSLVLTILESKGMEFDDVFLYDFLSTSPYSHKLSVLEELFKRGHHTGLGSEHNASTYQRSHEDWVGENIVLCSELKHLYVGVTRARSRLWILESNTSILDPVQRLFNQTATLLLPRQYPTPILEILEEQHIGVCPKHGLDFRLDYRP
;
A
#
# COMPACT_ATOMS: atom_id res chain seq x y z
N MET A 1 -0.33 -19.35 -1.38
CA MET A 1 0.41 -19.44 -0.10
C MET A 1 0.09 -18.17 0.70
N LYS A 2 -1.01 -18.15 1.47
CA LYS A 2 -1.36 -16.98 2.31
C LYS A 2 -0.26 -16.79 3.35
N SER A 3 0.20 -15.55 3.57
CA SER A 3 1.37 -15.23 4.39
C SER A 3 1.27 -15.82 5.81
N MET A 4 1.95 -16.94 6.05
CA MET A 4 1.84 -17.71 7.29
C MET A 4 3.00 -17.43 8.27
N TRP A 5 3.95 -16.55 7.93
CA TRP A 5 5.26 -16.49 8.62
C TRP A 5 5.59 -15.12 9.20
N THR A 6 4.66 -14.51 9.91
CA THR A 6 4.90 -13.18 10.48
C THR A 6 5.21 -13.17 11.97
N ARG A 7 5.18 -14.33 12.64
CA ARG A 7 5.44 -14.44 14.08
C ARG A 7 6.87 -14.91 14.33
N THR A 8 7.52 -14.26 15.28
CA THR A 8 8.89 -14.59 15.73
C THR A 8 9.01 -16.03 16.22
N SER A 9 7.95 -16.57 16.85
CA SER A 9 7.88 -17.98 17.29
C SER A 9 7.99 -18.97 16.13
N ASP A 10 7.32 -18.67 15.02
CA ASP A 10 7.24 -19.59 13.88
C ASP A 10 8.60 -19.63 13.17
N ILE A 11 9.29 -18.49 13.11
CA ILE A 11 10.66 -18.39 12.60
C ILE A 11 11.62 -19.18 13.48
N GLY A 12 11.55 -19.02 14.81
CA GLY A 12 12.37 -19.81 15.74
C GLY A 12 12.20 -21.31 15.54
N MET A 13 10.95 -21.78 15.48
CA MET A 13 10.64 -23.19 15.22
C MET A 13 11.18 -23.67 13.86
N LEU A 14 11.06 -22.86 12.80
CA LEU A 14 11.61 -23.22 11.49
C LEU A 14 13.14 -23.34 11.53
N LEU A 15 13.82 -22.43 12.22
CA LEU A 15 15.27 -22.47 12.39
C LEU A 15 15.71 -23.73 13.17
N ASP A 16 14.91 -24.20 14.13
CA ASP A 16 15.18 -25.44 14.85
C ASP A 16 15.12 -26.69 13.97
N LEU A 17 14.23 -26.69 12.97
CA LEU A 17 14.09 -27.79 12.01
C LEU A 17 15.23 -27.83 10.98
N VAL A 18 15.93 -26.71 10.78
CA VAL A 18 17.00 -26.63 9.77
C VAL A 18 18.36 -26.94 10.41
N GLY A 19 19.00 -28.01 9.93
CA GLY A 19 20.28 -28.49 10.45
C GLY A 19 21.52 -27.70 10.01
N SER A 20 21.38 -26.72 9.12
CA SER A 20 22.51 -25.94 8.58
C SER A 20 22.16 -24.48 8.33
N PRO A 21 23.02 -23.53 8.73
CA PRO A 21 22.81 -22.10 8.49
C PRO A 21 22.74 -21.73 6.99
N ARG A 22 23.28 -22.58 6.10
CA ARG A 22 23.33 -22.34 4.64
C ARG A 22 22.07 -22.82 3.91
N GLY A 23 21.16 -23.50 4.60
CA GLY A 23 19.93 -24.04 4.02
C GLY A 23 18.71 -23.13 4.13
N ILE A 24 18.89 -21.85 4.49
CA ILE A 24 17.79 -20.96 4.88
C ILE A 24 17.77 -19.72 3.99
N HIS A 25 16.60 -19.45 3.40
CA HIS A 25 16.32 -18.21 2.70
C HIS A 25 14.97 -17.67 3.17
N PHE A 26 14.98 -16.46 3.72
CA PHE A 26 13.77 -15.72 4.03
C PHE A 26 13.52 -14.67 2.96
N ALA A 27 12.26 -14.55 2.53
CA ALA A 27 11.81 -13.53 1.61
C ALA A 27 10.50 -12.94 2.12
N GLY A 28 10.30 -11.64 1.90
CA GLY A 28 9.10 -10.97 2.34
C GLY A 28 9.24 -9.45 2.31
N ASP A 29 8.14 -8.80 2.67
CA ASP A 29 8.04 -7.35 2.76
C ASP A 29 7.39 -7.00 4.11
N THR A 30 8.14 -6.27 4.93
CA THR A 30 7.72 -5.91 6.30
C THR A 30 6.61 -4.87 6.33
N ALA A 31 6.45 -4.07 5.28
CA ALA A 31 5.34 -3.14 5.15
C ALA A 31 4.02 -3.86 4.80
N GLN A 32 4.09 -5.05 4.20
CA GLN A 32 2.91 -5.90 3.95
C GLN A 32 2.53 -6.80 5.13
N CYS A 33 3.19 -6.66 6.28
CA CYS A 33 2.84 -7.37 7.51
C CYS A 33 1.65 -6.69 8.21
N ILE A 34 0.44 -6.97 7.73
CA ILE A 34 -0.84 -6.43 8.24
C ILE A 34 -1.70 -7.44 9.04
N SER A 35 -1.28 -8.70 9.11
CA SER A 35 -2.00 -9.72 9.88
C SER A 35 -1.90 -9.42 11.38
N LYS A 36 -2.93 -9.80 12.17
CA LYS A 36 -2.89 -9.65 13.63
C LYS A 36 -1.65 -10.36 14.20
N ASP A 37 -0.92 -9.66 15.06
CA ASP A 37 0.34 -10.12 15.69
C ASP A 37 1.54 -10.30 14.74
N ALA A 38 1.47 -9.75 13.53
CA ALA A 38 2.57 -9.77 12.57
C ALA A 38 3.62 -8.70 12.89
N LEU A 39 4.63 -9.05 13.69
CA LEU A 39 5.76 -8.16 14.05
C LEU A 39 7.06 -8.54 13.32
N PHE A 40 6.93 -9.13 12.12
CA PHE A 40 8.08 -9.57 11.36
C PHE A 40 8.98 -8.43 10.92
N ARG A 41 10.28 -8.58 11.21
CA ARG A 41 11.38 -7.80 10.67
C ARG A 41 12.54 -8.72 10.31
N PHE A 42 13.26 -8.38 9.25
CA PHE A 42 14.51 -9.04 8.91
C PHE A 42 15.56 -8.87 10.01
N ALA A 43 15.54 -7.75 10.74
CA ALA A 43 16.37 -7.57 11.94
C ALA A 43 16.09 -8.66 12.99
N ASN A 44 14.81 -8.94 13.29
CA ASN A 44 14.43 -9.97 14.25
C ASN A 44 14.83 -11.37 13.76
N ALA A 45 14.62 -11.66 12.48
CA ALA A 45 15.02 -12.94 11.87
C ALA A 45 16.55 -13.15 11.93
N ARG A 46 17.34 -12.10 11.71
CA ARG A 46 18.81 -12.14 11.85
C ARG A 46 19.25 -12.44 13.28
N THR A 47 18.60 -11.83 14.27
CA THR A 47 18.90 -12.09 15.69
C THR A 47 18.62 -13.55 16.03
N LEU A 48 17.44 -14.06 15.71
CA LEU A 48 17.09 -15.47 15.95
C LEU A 48 18.04 -16.44 15.23
N PHE A 49 18.39 -16.13 13.98
CA PHE A 49 19.35 -16.93 13.21
C PHE A 49 20.71 -16.99 13.90
N TYR A 50 21.22 -15.83 14.35
CA TYR A 50 22.49 -15.76 15.06
C TYR A 50 22.43 -16.55 16.38
N GLU A 51 21.40 -16.33 17.19
CA GLU A 51 21.20 -17.06 18.46
C GLU A 51 21.21 -18.58 18.25
N ARG A 52 20.52 -19.06 17.21
CA ARG A 52 20.38 -20.49 16.93
C ARG A 52 21.67 -21.16 16.43
N PHE A 53 22.47 -20.49 15.61
CA PHE A 53 23.64 -21.09 14.97
C PHE A 53 24.99 -20.66 15.58
N SER A 54 25.01 -19.68 16.48
CA SER A 54 26.24 -19.15 17.12
C SER A 54 27.11 -20.22 17.78
N LEU A 55 26.51 -21.24 18.39
CA LEU A 55 27.22 -22.34 19.06
C LEU A 55 27.65 -23.46 18.10
N GLN A 56 27.16 -23.45 16.85
CA GLN A 56 27.38 -24.54 15.89
C GLN A 56 28.51 -24.25 14.89
N THR A 57 28.98 -23.01 14.80
CA THR A 57 30.01 -22.62 13.82
C THR A 57 31.05 -21.71 14.46
N SER A 58 32.34 -21.99 14.26
CA SER A 58 33.45 -21.11 14.68
C SER A 58 33.73 -19.99 13.67
N SER A 59 33.09 -20.04 12.49
CA SER A 59 33.26 -19.13 11.36
C SER A 59 32.23 -17.99 11.42
N SER A 60 32.65 -16.83 11.93
CA SER A 60 31.81 -15.62 12.04
C SER A 60 31.18 -15.16 10.72
N GLY A 61 31.77 -15.51 9.57
CA GLY A 61 31.24 -15.17 8.25
C GLY A 61 29.96 -15.92 7.86
N GLU A 62 29.73 -17.14 8.39
CA GLU A 62 28.52 -17.93 8.07
C GLU A 62 27.29 -17.49 8.89
N LEU A 63 27.50 -16.69 9.93
CA LEU A 63 26.46 -16.24 10.85
C LEU A 63 25.88 -14.86 10.50
N LYS A 64 26.18 -14.34 9.30
CA LYS A 64 25.72 -13.01 8.86
C LYS A 64 24.86 -13.12 7.59
N PRO A 65 23.54 -13.31 7.73
CA PRO A 65 22.62 -13.29 6.60
C PRO A 65 22.66 -11.96 5.83
N GLU A 66 22.99 -12.03 4.54
CA GLU A 66 22.93 -10.89 3.65
C GLU A 66 21.47 -10.54 3.31
N LEU A 67 21.13 -9.25 3.33
CA LEU A 67 19.83 -8.76 2.89
C LEU A 67 19.99 -8.26 1.46
N LEU A 68 19.29 -8.90 0.53
CA LEU A 68 19.31 -8.56 -0.88
C LEU A 68 18.01 -7.82 -1.24
N PRO A 69 18.03 -6.48 -1.35
CA PRO A 69 16.84 -5.72 -1.73
C PRO A 69 16.53 -5.94 -3.21
N LEU A 70 15.28 -6.29 -3.51
CA LEU A 70 14.76 -6.34 -4.88
C LEU A 70 13.95 -5.08 -5.15
N SER A 71 14.60 -4.04 -5.68
CA SER A 71 13.96 -2.72 -5.89
C SER A 71 13.27 -2.57 -7.24
N HIS A 72 13.44 -3.50 -8.17
CA HIS A 72 12.84 -3.39 -9.50
C HIS A 72 11.47 -4.06 -9.57
N ASN A 73 10.42 -3.25 -9.71
CA ASN A 73 9.04 -3.70 -9.82
C ASN A 73 8.64 -3.87 -11.29
N TYR A 74 8.43 -5.12 -11.70
CA TYR A 74 7.98 -5.48 -13.05
C TYR A 74 6.47 -5.61 -13.17
N ARG A 75 5.74 -5.35 -12.10
CA ARG A 75 4.31 -5.67 -12.00
C ARG A 75 3.44 -4.45 -12.21
N SER A 76 3.69 -3.39 -11.45
CA SER A 76 2.83 -2.21 -11.37
C SER A 76 3.38 -1.05 -12.20
N HIS A 77 2.48 -0.21 -12.70
CA HIS A 77 2.85 1.01 -13.42
C HIS A 77 3.54 2.06 -12.52
N LYS A 78 4.43 2.85 -13.12
CA LYS A 78 5.25 3.89 -12.45
C LYS A 78 4.48 4.80 -11.49
N HIS A 79 3.32 5.29 -11.90
CA HIS A 79 2.55 6.23 -11.07
C HIS A 79 1.91 5.56 -9.84
N ILE A 80 1.59 4.27 -9.89
CA ILE A 80 1.17 3.50 -8.71
C ILE A 80 2.34 3.38 -7.74
N LEU A 81 3.55 3.12 -8.27
CA LEU A 81 4.78 3.08 -7.46
C LEU A 81 5.08 4.42 -6.79
N SER A 82 4.72 5.56 -7.41
CA SER A 82 4.85 6.88 -6.77
C SER A 82 3.98 7.02 -5.52
N VAL A 83 2.74 6.50 -5.55
CA VAL A 83 1.87 6.44 -4.37
C VAL A 83 2.49 5.53 -3.31
N ALA A 84 2.90 4.32 -3.70
CA ALA A 84 3.52 3.34 -2.80
C ALA A 84 4.80 3.90 -2.14
N SER A 85 5.66 4.56 -2.91
CA SER A 85 6.89 5.22 -2.44
C SER A 85 6.59 6.31 -1.42
N LEU A 86 5.56 7.13 -1.62
CA LEU A 86 5.18 8.17 -0.65
C LEU A 86 4.69 7.54 0.66
N VAL A 87 3.86 6.49 0.59
CA VAL A 87 3.40 5.76 1.78
C VAL A 87 4.57 5.12 2.52
N MET A 88 5.52 4.52 1.80
CA MET A 88 6.75 3.97 2.40
C MET A 88 7.62 5.05 3.04
N TYR A 89 7.73 6.22 2.42
CA TYR A 89 8.41 7.37 3.03
C TYR A 89 7.77 7.73 4.38
N LEU A 90 6.43 7.81 4.46
CA LEU A 90 5.74 8.07 5.72
C LEU A 90 6.00 6.97 6.77
N LEU A 91 6.00 5.70 6.35
CA LEU A 91 6.32 4.56 7.23
C LEU A 91 7.75 4.65 7.77
N TYR A 92 8.75 4.88 6.92
CA TYR A 92 10.15 4.97 7.34
C TYR A 92 10.43 6.15 8.26
N ARG A 93 9.81 7.32 8.01
CA ARG A 93 10.01 8.51 8.84
C ARG A 93 9.21 8.47 10.14
N GLY A 94 7.99 7.92 10.10
CA GLY A 94 7.11 7.84 11.26
C GLY A 94 7.43 6.65 12.17
N PHE A 95 7.89 5.52 11.61
CA PHE A 95 7.98 4.24 12.30
C PHE A 95 9.22 3.39 11.91
N PRO A 96 10.46 3.95 11.96
CA PRO A 96 11.70 3.22 11.62
C PRO A 96 11.93 1.95 12.47
N GLY A 97 11.34 1.88 13.66
CA GLY A 97 11.34 0.69 14.53
C GLY A 97 10.41 -0.45 14.09
N LEU A 98 9.51 -0.24 13.11
CA LEU A 98 8.43 -1.17 12.76
C LEU A 98 8.43 -1.64 11.30
N VAL A 99 9.31 -1.08 10.47
CA VAL A 99 9.48 -1.42 9.06
C VAL A 99 10.97 -1.41 8.72
N ASP A 100 11.44 -2.36 7.92
CA ASP A 100 12.81 -2.38 7.44
C ASP A 100 12.97 -1.43 6.25
N GLU A 101 13.93 -0.52 6.33
CA GLU A 101 14.21 0.44 5.27
C GLU A 101 14.89 -0.24 4.07
N LEU A 102 14.24 -0.15 2.91
CA LEU A 102 14.70 -0.67 1.64
C LEU A 102 14.76 0.46 0.60
N PRO A 103 15.62 0.35 -0.44
CA PRO A 103 15.62 1.28 -1.55
C PRO A 103 14.22 1.41 -2.17
N PRO A 104 13.80 2.61 -2.61
CA PRO A 104 12.51 2.80 -3.25
C PRO A 104 12.32 1.87 -4.45
N GLU A 105 11.10 1.36 -4.61
CA GLU A 105 10.77 0.56 -5.79
C GLU A 105 10.77 1.44 -7.04
N VAL A 106 11.42 0.94 -8.08
CA VAL A 106 11.45 1.54 -9.42
C VAL A 106 10.83 0.56 -10.40
N GLY A 107 10.02 1.05 -11.32
CA GLY A 107 9.46 0.24 -12.39
C GLY A 107 9.58 0.96 -13.71
N ASP A 108 9.54 0.21 -14.82
CA ASP A 108 9.74 0.78 -16.17
C ASP A 108 8.43 1.08 -16.89
N ARG A 109 7.35 0.39 -16.52
CA ARG A 109 6.07 0.43 -17.22
C ARG A 109 5.37 1.78 -17.01
N PRO A 110 5.16 2.58 -18.08
CA PRO A 110 4.30 3.74 -17.98
C PRO A 110 2.85 3.28 -17.75
N GLY A 111 2.01 4.18 -17.25
CA GLY A 111 0.60 3.87 -17.04
C GLY A 111 -0.20 5.09 -16.64
N PRO A 112 -1.52 4.96 -16.48
CA PRO A 112 -2.37 6.06 -16.05
C PRO A 112 -1.98 6.52 -14.65
N LYS A 113 -2.32 7.76 -14.36
CA LYS A 113 -2.12 8.34 -13.05
C LYS A 113 -3.19 7.80 -12.08
N PRO A 114 -2.85 7.46 -10.83
CA PRO A 114 -3.85 7.09 -9.84
C PRO A 114 -4.84 8.21 -9.60
N THR A 115 -6.11 7.86 -9.45
CA THR A 115 -7.21 8.82 -9.33
C THR A 115 -7.73 8.82 -7.90
N LEU A 116 -7.85 10.00 -7.29
CA LEU A 116 -8.66 10.23 -6.10
C LEU A 116 -10.00 10.80 -6.56
N TYR A 117 -11.04 9.98 -6.47
CA TYR A 117 -12.40 10.37 -6.74
C TYR A 117 -13.10 10.76 -5.45
N VAL A 118 -13.76 11.91 -5.45
CA VAL A 118 -14.50 12.43 -4.30
C VAL A 118 -15.94 12.73 -4.67
N GLY A 119 -16.89 12.01 -4.08
CA GLY A 119 -18.30 12.16 -4.42
C GLY A 119 -19.23 11.18 -3.71
N SER A 120 -20.52 11.51 -3.65
CA SER A 120 -21.53 10.69 -2.98
C SER A 120 -22.04 9.51 -3.83
N ASN A 121 -21.90 9.63 -5.15
CA ASN A 121 -22.33 8.66 -6.16
C ASN A 121 -21.28 7.57 -6.47
N ILE A 122 -20.44 7.17 -5.51
CA ILE A 122 -19.39 6.15 -5.69
C ILE A 122 -19.96 4.82 -6.22
N ILE A 123 -21.12 4.41 -5.72
CA ILE A 123 -21.79 3.17 -6.16
C ILE A 123 -22.06 3.20 -7.67
N ASP A 124 -22.45 4.36 -8.21
CA ASP A 124 -22.68 4.50 -9.64
C ASP A 124 -21.36 4.41 -10.41
N VAL A 125 -20.30 5.09 -9.95
CA VAL A 125 -18.95 5.00 -10.53
C VAL A 125 -18.47 3.54 -10.59
N LEU A 126 -18.69 2.78 -9.51
CA LEU A 126 -18.33 1.37 -9.43
C LEU A 126 -19.12 0.51 -10.44
N ARG A 127 -20.43 0.76 -10.58
CA ARG A 127 -21.31 0.05 -11.55
C ARG A 127 -21.02 0.42 -13.01
N PHE A 128 -20.70 1.68 -13.29
CA PHE A 128 -20.36 2.12 -14.65
C PHE A 128 -19.11 1.41 -15.15
N GLY A 129 -18.13 1.24 -14.27
CA GLY A 129 -16.91 0.51 -14.61
C GLY A 129 -17.16 -0.95 -15.02
N GLU A 130 -18.12 -1.65 -14.41
CA GLU A 130 -18.48 -3.03 -14.79
C GLU A 130 -19.17 -3.11 -16.16
N LYS A 131 -20.00 -2.11 -16.50
CA LYS A 131 -20.78 -2.10 -17.75
C LYS A 131 -19.93 -1.90 -19.00
N LEU A 132 -18.75 -1.28 -18.88
CA LEU A 132 -17.83 -1.09 -20.01
C LEU A 132 -16.98 -2.34 -20.31
N GLU A 133 -16.84 -3.24 -19.33
CA GLU A 133 -16.12 -4.51 -19.50
C GLU A 133 -16.99 -5.61 -20.12
N THR A 134 -18.32 -5.43 -20.16
CA THR A 134 -19.28 -6.40 -20.72
C THR A 134 -19.92 -5.90 -22.03
N PRO A 135 -19.27 -6.14 -23.18
CA PRO A 135 -20.00 -6.44 -24.39
C PRO A 135 -19.56 -7.79 -24.96
N GLN A 136 -19.86 -8.90 -24.28
CA GLN A 136 -19.92 -10.23 -24.90
C GLN A 136 -21.09 -11.04 -24.35
N GLU A 137 -21.68 -11.81 -25.26
CA GLU A 137 -22.98 -12.47 -25.25
C GLU A 137 -23.29 -13.38 -24.04
N PRO A 138 -24.59 -13.67 -23.80
CA PRO A 138 -25.01 -14.51 -22.71
C PRO A 138 -24.78 -15.98 -23.07
N ASP A 139 -23.57 -16.47 -22.92
CA ASP A 139 -23.37 -17.91 -22.80
C ASP A 139 -22.10 -18.25 -22.02
N SER A 140 -22.17 -19.33 -21.25
CA SER A 140 -21.11 -19.91 -20.41
C SER A 140 -21.06 -19.43 -18.94
N GLN A 141 -21.79 -20.15 -18.10
CA GLN A 141 -21.44 -20.37 -16.70
C GLN A 141 -20.03 -20.98 -16.60
N SER A 142 -19.00 -20.15 -16.47
CA SER A 142 -17.74 -20.58 -15.85
C SER A 142 -17.08 -19.35 -15.27
N GLY A 143 -16.98 -19.29 -13.94
CA GLY A 143 -16.12 -18.33 -13.26
C GLY A 143 -14.70 -18.56 -13.77
N ARG A 144 -14.26 -17.71 -14.71
CA ARG A 144 -12.90 -17.72 -15.21
C ARG A 144 -12.00 -17.11 -14.14
N PHE A 145 -11.64 -17.94 -13.17
CA PHE A 145 -10.42 -17.73 -12.40
C PHE A 145 -9.24 -17.92 -13.36
N ASN A 146 -8.83 -16.85 -14.03
CA ASN A 146 -7.63 -16.87 -14.85
C ASN A 146 -6.41 -16.88 -13.92
N GLU A 147 -5.45 -17.72 -14.24
CA GLU A 147 -4.16 -17.92 -13.56
C GLU A 147 -3.23 -16.68 -13.60
N TYR A 148 -3.73 -15.51 -14.02
CA TYR A 148 -2.96 -14.30 -14.37
C TYR A 148 -3.44 -13.00 -13.69
N GLY A 149 -4.30 -13.10 -12.67
CA GLY A 149 -4.89 -11.97 -11.94
C GLY A 149 -6.34 -11.70 -12.36
N GLU A 150 -7.18 -11.26 -11.43
CA GLU A 150 -8.54 -10.81 -11.71
C GLU A 150 -8.49 -9.38 -12.27
N ALA A 151 -9.35 -9.06 -13.25
CA ALA A 151 -9.28 -7.78 -13.94
C ALA A 151 -9.52 -6.59 -13.01
N ARG A 152 -10.39 -6.76 -12.00
CA ARG A 152 -10.88 -5.68 -11.17
C ARG A 152 -11.24 -6.15 -9.76
N VAL A 153 -10.90 -5.37 -8.75
CA VAL A 153 -11.30 -5.59 -7.35
C VAL A 153 -11.68 -4.29 -6.65
N ILE A 154 -12.62 -4.39 -5.72
CA ILE A 154 -12.94 -3.34 -4.77
C ILE A 154 -12.40 -3.76 -3.41
N LEU A 155 -11.49 -2.97 -2.87
CA LEU A 155 -10.85 -3.21 -1.58
C LEU A 155 -11.49 -2.34 -0.51
N VAL A 156 -11.96 -3.00 0.55
CA VAL A 156 -12.60 -2.38 1.72
C VAL A 156 -11.79 -2.64 2.99
N ARG A 157 -12.08 -1.89 4.05
CA ARG A 157 -11.34 -1.97 5.32
C ARG A 157 -11.74 -3.18 6.17
N ASP A 158 -13.03 -3.49 6.21
CA ASP A 158 -13.62 -4.48 7.11
C ASP A 158 -14.72 -5.30 6.43
N GLU A 159 -15.06 -6.42 7.07
CA GLU A 159 -16.05 -7.39 6.59
C GLU A 159 -17.46 -6.77 6.53
N GLU A 160 -17.81 -5.87 7.45
CA GLU A 160 -19.13 -5.22 7.47
C GLU A 160 -19.34 -4.36 6.21
N THR A 161 -18.32 -3.59 5.82
CA THR A 161 -18.32 -2.79 4.59
C THR A 161 -18.31 -3.69 3.37
N CYS A 162 -17.60 -4.82 3.42
CA CYS A 162 -17.59 -5.84 2.37
C CYS A 162 -19.02 -6.33 2.09
N ASP A 163 -19.73 -6.77 3.12
CA ASP A 163 -21.08 -7.31 3.01
C ASP A 163 -22.08 -6.26 2.49
N LYS A 164 -22.02 -5.02 3.01
CA LYS A 164 -22.87 -3.91 2.56
C LYS A 164 -22.66 -3.59 1.10
N LEU A 165 -21.40 -3.51 0.67
CA LEU A 165 -21.06 -3.13 -0.69
C LEU A 165 -21.37 -4.27 -1.68
N GLN A 166 -21.13 -5.52 -1.28
CA GLN A 166 -21.51 -6.70 -2.04
C GLN A 166 -23.04 -6.78 -2.24
N ALA A 167 -23.83 -6.45 -1.22
CA ALA A 167 -25.28 -6.37 -1.33
C ALA A 167 -25.76 -5.26 -2.28
N ALA A 168 -25.05 -4.12 -2.31
CA ALA A 168 -25.39 -2.97 -3.16
C ALA A 168 -25.00 -3.16 -4.64
N LEU A 169 -23.89 -3.83 -4.91
CA LEU A 169 -23.35 -4.03 -6.26
C LEU A 169 -23.80 -5.35 -6.91
N GLY A 170 -24.17 -6.35 -6.11
CA GLY A 170 -24.56 -7.67 -6.60
C GLY A 170 -23.38 -8.65 -6.61
N ARG A 171 -23.65 -9.93 -6.94
CA ARG A 171 -22.68 -11.04 -6.80
C ARG A 171 -21.57 -11.06 -7.86
N SER A 172 -21.68 -10.24 -8.90
CA SER A 172 -20.69 -10.15 -9.99
C SER A 172 -19.46 -9.32 -9.61
N SER A 173 -19.60 -8.40 -8.66
CA SER A 173 -18.51 -7.55 -8.20
C SER A 173 -17.62 -8.32 -7.23
N LEU A 174 -16.31 -8.24 -7.43
CA LEU A 174 -15.34 -8.76 -6.47
C LEU A 174 -15.04 -7.69 -5.41
N VAL A 175 -15.57 -7.89 -4.20
CA VAL A 175 -15.28 -7.07 -3.03
C VAL A 175 -14.48 -7.90 -2.04
N LEU A 176 -13.33 -7.40 -1.60
CA LEU A 176 -12.45 -8.07 -0.65
C LEU A 176 -11.98 -7.08 0.41
N THR A 177 -11.76 -7.57 1.63
CA THR A 177 -10.97 -6.80 2.59
C THR A 177 -9.52 -6.71 2.12
N ILE A 178 -8.81 -5.66 2.55
CA ILE A 178 -7.37 -5.51 2.27
C ILE A 178 -6.58 -6.75 2.75
N LEU A 179 -6.96 -7.33 3.90
CA LEU A 179 -6.30 -8.52 4.43
C LEU A 179 -6.51 -9.75 3.53
N GLU A 180 -7.73 -9.95 3.01
CA GLU A 180 -8.03 -11.07 2.10
C GLU A 180 -7.31 -10.93 0.76
N SER A 181 -7.12 -9.70 0.29
CA SER A 181 -6.39 -9.40 -0.96
C SER A 181 -4.89 -9.69 -0.88
N LYS A 182 -4.35 -9.98 0.31
CA LYS A 182 -2.92 -10.16 0.53
C LYS A 182 -2.39 -11.37 -0.25
N GLY A 183 -1.40 -11.10 -1.11
CA GLY A 183 -0.81 -12.11 -1.99
C GLY A 183 -1.59 -12.32 -3.29
N MET A 184 -2.65 -11.54 -3.52
CA MET A 184 -3.35 -11.44 -4.81
C MET A 184 -2.91 -10.17 -5.54
N GLU A 185 -3.23 -10.11 -6.83
CA GLU A 185 -2.88 -9.01 -7.73
C GLU A 185 -3.99 -8.80 -8.76
N PHE A 186 -4.24 -7.54 -9.10
CA PHE A 186 -5.37 -7.13 -9.95
C PHE A 186 -4.93 -6.06 -10.93
N ASP A 187 -5.51 -6.04 -12.12
CA ASP A 187 -5.23 -4.96 -13.07
C ASP A 187 -5.79 -3.63 -12.55
N ASP A 188 -7.04 -3.63 -12.08
CA ASP A 188 -7.71 -2.45 -11.53
C ASP A 188 -8.09 -2.62 -10.06
N VAL A 189 -7.70 -1.66 -9.22
CA VAL A 189 -8.04 -1.64 -7.79
C VAL A 189 -8.79 -0.36 -7.44
N PHE A 190 -9.92 -0.53 -6.76
CA PHE A 190 -10.72 0.54 -6.17
C PHE A 190 -10.63 0.46 -4.64
N LEU A 191 -9.92 1.38 -4.00
CA LEU A 191 -9.91 1.53 -2.55
C LEU A 191 -11.15 2.34 -2.14
N TYR A 192 -12.10 1.67 -1.49
CA TYR A 192 -13.39 2.25 -1.13
C TYR A 192 -13.38 2.86 0.28
N ASP A 193 -13.67 4.16 0.38
CA ASP A 193 -13.81 4.96 1.60
C ASP A 193 -12.67 4.76 2.61
N PHE A 194 -11.45 4.48 2.13
CA PHE A 194 -10.35 4.03 2.97
C PHE A 194 -9.89 5.11 3.97
N LEU A 195 -9.76 6.35 3.49
CA LEU A 195 -9.30 7.49 4.29
C LEU A 195 -10.43 8.02 5.17
N SER A 196 -11.65 8.09 4.64
CA SER A 196 -12.79 8.68 5.35
C SER A 196 -13.28 7.81 6.50
N THR A 197 -13.17 6.49 6.37
CA THR A 197 -13.55 5.54 7.45
C THR A 197 -12.34 5.11 8.29
N SER A 198 -11.18 5.73 8.09
CA SER A 198 -10.00 5.52 8.94
C SER A 198 -10.27 6.03 10.36
N PRO A 199 -9.76 5.35 11.40
CA PRO A 199 -9.66 5.92 12.75
C PRO A 199 -8.94 7.28 12.81
N TYR A 200 -8.12 7.60 11.80
CA TYR A 200 -7.41 8.88 11.65
C TYR A 200 -8.11 9.90 10.76
N SER A 201 -9.35 9.66 10.32
CA SER A 201 -10.09 10.55 9.41
C SER A 201 -10.15 12.01 9.92
N HIS A 202 -10.28 12.21 11.24
CA HIS A 202 -10.31 13.52 11.88
C HIS A 202 -8.93 14.22 11.99
N LYS A 203 -7.83 13.52 11.68
CA LYS A 203 -6.45 14.00 11.85
C LYS A 203 -5.55 13.68 10.66
N LEU A 204 -6.09 13.68 9.44
CA LEU A 204 -5.30 13.40 8.22
C LEU A 204 -4.15 14.40 7.97
N SER A 205 -4.15 15.58 8.62
CA SER A 205 -3.02 16.53 8.59
C SER A 205 -1.71 15.93 9.10
N VAL A 206 -1.79 14.91 9.99
CA VAL A 206 -0.63 14.22 10.53
C VAL A 206 0.25 13.62 9.44
N LEU A 207 -0.33 13.22 8.29
CA LEU A 207 0.42 12.67 7.16
C LEU A 207 1.32 13.74 6.53
N GLU A 208 0.78 14.94 6.35
CA GLU A 208 1.51 16.07 5.79
C GLU A 208 2.60 16.57 6.76
N GLU A 209 2.28 16.62 8.06
CA GLU A 209 3.22 16.97 9.14
C GLU A 209 4.37 15.97 9.22
N LEU A 210 4.09 14.66 9.16
CA LEU A 210 5.08 13.59 9.12
C LEU A 210 6.03 13.74 7.95
N PHE A 211 5.49 14.00 6.76
CA PHE A 211 6.29 14.20 5.56
C PHE A 211 7.23 15.40 5.70
N LYS A 212 6.72 16.54 6.18
CA LYS A 212 7.52 17.76 6.44
C LYS A 212 8.60 17.54 7.49
N ARG A 213 8.29 16.84 8.59
CA ARG A 213 9.25 16.50 9.65
C ARG A 213 10.40 15.68 9.09
N GLY A 214 10.09 14.67 8.27
CA GLY A 214 11.08 13.82 7.62
C GLY A 214 12.06 14.61 6.74
N HIS A 215 11.56 15.59 5.99
CA HIS A 215 12.39 16.44 5.14
C HIS A 215 13.35 17.33 5.94
N HIS A 216 12.88 18.04 6.98
CA HIS A 216 13.73 18.97 7.75
C HIS A 216 14.91 18.28 8.46
N THR A 217 14.71 17.03 8.92
CA THR A 217 15.78 16.25 9.56
C THR A 217 16.87 15.75 8.59
N GLY A 218 16.64 15.76 7.28
CA GLY A 218 17.65 15.38 6.26
C GLY A 218 18.50 16.54 5.77
N LEU A 219 18.09 17.79 6.00
CA LEU A 219 18.71 18.99 5.48
C LEU A 219 19.54 19.70 6.56
N GLY A 220 20.47 19.00 7.22
CA GLY A 220 21.56 19.58 8.04
C GLY A 220 21.18 20.66 9.07
N SER A 221 19.93 20.74 9.52
CA SER A 221 19.50 21.81 10.42
C SER A 221 19.75 21.39 11.87
N GLU A 222 20.96 21.67 12.35
CA GLU A 222 21.32 21.65 13.77
C GLU A 222 20.75 22.85 14.56
N HIS A 223 19.91 23.68 13.94
CA HIS A 223 19.37 24.88 14.58
C HIS A 223 17.84 24.87 14.55
N ASN A 224 17.25 24.13 15.49
CA ASN A 224 16.03 24.47 16.27
C ASN A 224 15.49 23.23 17.01
N ALA A 225 16.37 22.53 17.73
CA ALA A 225 16.00 21.44 18.63
C ALA A 225 15.45 21.96 19.98
N SER A 226 14.49 22.89 19.95
CA SER A 226 13.94 23.49 21.18
C SER A 226 12.42 23.42 21.32
N THR A 227 11.71 22.76 20.40
CA THR A 227 10.25 22.61 20.52
C THR A 227 9.84 21.16 20.25
N TYR A 228 9.77 20.39 21.34
CA TYR A 228 9.30 18.99 21.45
C TYR A 228 10.21 17.89 20.87
N GLN A 229 11.31 17.57 21.56
CA GLN A 229 11.86 16.21 21.51
C GLN A 229 10.96 15.25 22.31
N ARG A 230 9.76 14.97 21.76
CA ARG A 230 9.00 13.78 22.16
C ARG A 230 9.84 12.57 21.76
N SER A 231 10.02 11.60 22.66
CA SER A 231 10.82 10.42 22.35
C SER A 231 10.19 9.66 21.18
N HIS A 232 11.00 8.91 20.43
CA HIS A 232 10.46 8.08 19.35
C HIS A 232 9.47 7.04 19.88
N GLU A 233 9.71 6.53 21.09
CA GLU A 233 8.85 5.56 21.77
C GLU A 233 7.47 6.14 22.08
N ASP A 234 7.40 7.36 22.61
CA ASP A 234 6.13 8.06 22.86
C ASP A 234 5.35 8.28 21.56
N TRP A 235 6.05 8.70 20.49
CA TRP A 235 5.44 8.88 19.17
C TRP A 235 4.82 7.57 18.65
N VAL A 236 5.55 6.46 18.76
CA VAL A 236 5.07 5.14 18.33
C VAL A 236 3.89 4.71 19.18
N GLY A 237 3.95 4.87 20.51
CA GLY A 237 2.85 4.51 21.41
C GLY A 237 1.55 5.24 21.09
N GLU A 238 1.62 6.54 20.82
CA GLU A 238 0.44 7.36 20.47
C GLU A 238 -0.06 7.14 19.03
N ASN A 239 0.82 6.71 18.12
CA ASN A 239 0.51 6.66 16.68
C ASN A 239 0.62 5.25 16.08
N ILE A 240 0.60 4.20 16.90
CA ILE A 240 0.71 2.82 16.43
C ILE A 240 -0.43 2.44 15.46
N VAL A 241 -1.63 2.97 15.69
CA VAL A 241 -2.76 2.76 14.80
C VAL A 241 -2.47 3.40 13.44
N LEU A 242 -1.85 4.58 13.36
CA LEU A 242 -1.45 5.19 12.09
C LEU A 242 -0.45 4.34 11.31
N CYS A 243 0.49 3.67 12.01
CA CYS A 243 1.38 2.72 11.37
C CYS A 243 0.60 1.59 10.70
N SER A 244 -0.39 1.02 11.41
CA SER A 244 -1.29 0.02 10.85
C SER A 244 -2.04 0.55 9.64
N GLU A 245 -2.61 1.75 9.71
CA GLU A 245 -3.32 2.40 8.60
C GLU A 245 -2.44 2.55 7.35
N LEU A 246 -1.20 3.03 7.53
CA LEU A 246 -0.26 3.20 6.43
C LEU A 246 0.16 1.85 5.81
N LYS A 247 0.33 0.79 6.63
CA LYS A 247 0.59 -0.56 6.11
C LYS A 247 -0.59 -1.10 5.31
N HIS A 248 -1.82 -0.88 5.76
CA HIS A 248 -3.03 -1.29 5.02
C HIS A 248 -3.16 -0.52 3.70
N LEU A 249 -2.91 0.80 3.72
CA LEU A 249 -2.89 1.62 2.51
C LEU A 249 -1.84 1.10 1.53
N TYR A 250 -0.62 0.83 2.00
CA TYR A 250 0.45 0.29 1.19
C TYR A 250 0.09 -1.07 0.58
N VAL A 251 -0.50 -1.99 1.34
CA VAL A 251 -0.97 -3.29 0.82
C VAL A 251 -2.02 -3.09 -0.26
N GLY A 252 -3.02 -2.23 -0.03
CA GLY A 252 -4.08 -1.94 -0.99
C GLY A 252 -3.56 -1.32 -2.29
N VAL A 253 -2.70 -0.30 -2.19
CA VAL A 253 -2.03 0.33 -3.34
C VAL A 253 -1.23 -0.70 -4.13
N THR A 254 -0.46 -1.53 -3.44
CA THR A 254 0.36 -2.58 -4.07
C THR A 254 -0.45 -3.77 -4.53
N ARG A 255 -1.78 -3.78 -4.48
CA ARG A 255 -2.56 -4.81 -5.21
C ARG A 255 -2.73 -4.47 -6.70
N ALA A 256 -2.60 -3.19 -7.06
CA ALA A 256 -2.87 -2.69 -8.39
C ALA A 256 -1.69 -2.89 -9.35
N ARG A 257 -1.98 -3.40 -10.55
CA ARG A 257 -1.01 -3.53 -11.64
C ARG A 257 -1.13 -2.37 -12.64
N SER A 258 -2.36 -2.04 -13.04
CA SER A 258 -2.64 -1.10 -14.12
C SER A 258 -3.28 0.21 -13.67
N ARG A 259 -4.40 0.16 -12.94
CA ARG A 259 -5.11 1.35 -12.44
C ARG A 259 -5.37 1.27 -10.94
N LEU A 260 -5.25 2.41 -10.29
CA LEU A 260 -5.56 2.60 -8.89
C LEU A 260 -6.54 3.77 -8.74
N TRP A 261 -7.67 3.49 -8.12
CA TRP A 261 -8.68 4.49 -7.75
C TRP A 261 -8.84 4.49 -6.24
N ILE A 262 -8.79 5.68 -5.64
CA ILE A 262 -9.13 5.92 -4.24
C ILE A 262 -10.48 6.64 -4.28
N LEU A 263 -11.53 5.98 -3.81
CA LEU A 263 -12.90 6.49 -3.86
C LEU A 263 -13.28 6.95 -2.45
N GLU A 264 -13.61 8.22 -2.29
CA GLU A 264 -13.94 8.79 -0.99
C GLU A 264 -15.26 9.56 -1.04
N SER A 265 -16.21 9.18 -0.19
CA SER A 265 -17.54 9.79 -0.12
C SER A 265 -17.53 11.12 0.63
N ASN A 266 -16.58 11.32 1.54
CA ASN A 266 -16.49 12.53 2.36
C ASN A 266 -15.45 13.52 1.83
N THR A 267 -15.93 14.61 1.25
CA THR A 267 -15.09 15.69 0.71
C THR A 267 -14.34 16.49 1.77
N SER A 268 -14.89 16.60 2.98
CA SER A 268 -14.51 17.66 3.93
C SER A 268 -13.20 17.41 4.68
N ILE A 269 -12.61 16.22 4.54
CA ILE A 269 -11.45 15.79 5.34
C ILE A 269 -10.22 15.47 4.50
N LEU A 270 -10.33 15.52 3.16
CA LEU A 270 -9.28 15.04 2.26
C LEU A 270 -8.28 16.11 1.85
N ASP A 271 -8.54 17.39 2.13
CA ASP A 271 -7.62 18.48 1.77
C ASP A 271 -6.17 18.24 2.19
N PRO A 272 -5.86 17.73 3.40
CA PRO A 272 -4.47 17.44 3.75
C PRO A 272 -3.84 16.34 2.89
N VAL A 273 -4.61 15.34 2.49
CA VAL A 273 -4.15 14.25 1.62
C VAL A 273 -3.91 14.80 0.21
N GLN A 274 -4.85 15.58 -0.33
CA GLN A 274 -4.71 16.20 -1.64
C GLN A 274 -3.47 17.10 -1.70
N ARG A 275 -3.30 17.98 -0.70
CA ARG A 275 -2.11 18.84 -0.59
C ARG A 275 -0.84 18.02 -0.47
N LEU A 276 -0.82 16.98 0.37
CA LEU A 276 0.36 16.14 0.52
C LEU A 276 0.80 15.53 -0.81
N PHE A 277 -0.10 14.84 -1.51
CA PHE A 277 0.21 14.09 -2.72
C PHE A 277 0.45 14.97 -3.95
N ASN A 278 -0.18 16.15 -4.03
CA ASN A 278 -0.14 16.98 -5.24
C ASN A 278 0.64 18.29 -5.10
N GLN A 279 1.00 18.71 -3.88
CA GLN A 279 1.72 19.98 -3.65
C GLN A 279 2.95 19.76 -2.77
N THR A 280 2.77 19.29 -1.54
CA THR A 280 3.84 19.20 -0.53
C THR A 280 4.93 18.21 -0.94
N ALA A 281 4.57 17.05 -1.49
CA ALA A 281 5.53 16.07 -1.98
C ALA A 281 6.37 16.62 -3.14
N THR A 282 5.73 17.27 -4.11
CA THR A 282 6.40 17.88 -5.27
C THR A 282 7.29 19.07 -4.86
N LEU A 283 6.85 19.86 -3.89
CA LEU A 283 7.61 21.02 -3.41
C LEU A 283 8.86 20.62 -2.64
N LEU A 284 8.75 19.63 -1.75
CA LEU A 284 9.84 19.27 -0.83
C LEU A 284 10.78 18.20 -1.41
N LEU A 285 10.29 17.28 -2.24
CA LEU A 285 11.11 16.22 -2.85
C LEU A 285 10.91 16.17 -4.38
N PRO A 286 11.20 17.26 -5.13
CA PRO A 286 10.91 17.36 -6.57
C PRO A 286 11.66 16.34 -7.43
N ARG A 287 12.81 15.83 -6.96
CA ARG A 287 13.56 14.77 -7.65
C ARG A 287 12.84 13.43 -7.60
N GLN A 288 12.12 13.16 -6.51
CA GLN A 288 11.39 11.92 -6.30
C GLN A 288 9.93 12.02 -6.79
N TYR A 289 9.33 13.19 -6.65
CA TYR A 289 7.94 13.47 -7.04
C TYR A 289 7.86 14.71 -7.96
N PRO A 290 8.30 14.60 -9.22
CA PRO A 290 8.44 15.75 -10.12
C PRO A 290 7.11 16.37 -10.58
N THR A 291 6.01 15.63 -10.44
CA THR A 291 4.66 16.08 -10.81
C THR A 291 3.67 15.66 -9.71
N PRO A 292 2.47 16.27 -9.66
CA PRO A 292 1.44 15.84 -8.71
C PRO A 292 1.18 14.34 -8.84
N ILE A 293 1.02 13.60 -7.74
CA ILE A 293 0.96 12.13 -7.74
C ILE A 293 -0.44 11.60 -8.09
N LEU A 294 -1.50 12.30 -7.67
CA LEU A 294 -2.89 11.90 -7.86
C LEU A 294 -3.62 12.81 -8.86
N GLU A 295 -4.47 12.24 -9.69
CA GLU A 295 -5.51 12.97 -10.42
C GLU A 295 -6.71 13.14 -9.50
N ILE A 296 -7.26 14.36 -9.37
CA ILE A 296 -8.41 14.63 -8.51
C ILE A 296 -9.66 14.75 -9.38
N LEU A 297 -10.64 13.90 -9.12
CA LEU A 297 -11.96 13.96 -9.76
C LEU A 297 -13.03 14.18 -8.69
N GLU A 298 -13.99 15.05 -8.99
CA GLU A 298 -15.10 15.37 -8.09
C GLU A 298 -16.42 15.08 -8.79
N GLU A 299 -17.47 14.79 -8.03
CA GLU A 299 -18.80 14.48 -8.54
C GLU A 299 -19.32 15.51 -9.58
N GLN A 300 -19.07 16.80 -9.34
CA GLN A 300 -19.45 17.89 -10.25
C GLN A 300 -18.77 17.82 -11.64
N HIS A 301 -17.62 17.16 -11.74
CA HIS A 301 -16.91 16.97 -13.01
C HIS A 301 -17.49 15.81 -13.84
N ILE A 302 -18.31 14.93 -13.25
CA ILE A 302 -18.93 13.79 -13.97
C ILE A 302 -20.25 14.20 -14.65
N GLY A 303 -20.88 15.31 -14.22
CA GLY A 303 -22.20 15.76 -14.69
C GLY A 303 -22.25 16.74 -15.87
N VAL A 304 -21.12 17.26 -16.36
CA VAL A 304 -21.10 18.32 -17.41
C VAL A 304 -20.11 17.99 -18.53
N CYS A 305 -20.31 16.91 -19.27
CA CYS A 305 -19.68 16.76 -20.59
C CYS A 305 -20.44 15.75 -21.49
N PRO A 306 -21.32 16.21 -22.39
CA PRO A 306 -21.92 15.37 -23.42
C PRO A 306 -20.96 15.01 -24.58
N LYS A 307 -19.67 15.39 -24.51
CA LYS A 307 -18.74 15.32 -25.65
C LYS A 307 -17.40 14.62 -25.41
N HIS A 308 -17.13 14.17 -24.19
CA HIS A 308 -16.06 13.20 -23.94
C HIS A 308 -16.74 12.05 -23.21
N GLY A 309 -17.10 11.00 -23.96
CA GLY A 309 -17.35 9.72 -23.32
C GLY A 309 -16.16 9.44 -22.41
N LEU A 310 -16.42 9.09 -21.15
CA LEU A 310 -15.40 8.50 -20.28
C LEU A 310 -14.88 7.27 -21.03
N ASP A 311 -13.78 7.45 -21.75
CA ASP A 311 -13.16 6.37 -22.48
C ASP A 311 -12.40 5.54 -21.45
N PHE A 312 -13.06 4.50 -20.95
CA PHE A 312 -12.40 3.46 -20.16
C PHE A 312 -11.52 2.54 -21.02
N ARG A 313 -11.38 2.85 -22.33
CA ARG A 313 -10.41 2.28 -23.26
C ARG A 313 -9.41 3.36 -23.69
N LEU A 314 -8.25 2.90 -24.18
CA LEU A 314 -7.02 3.65 -24.54
C LEU A 314 -6.12 3.87 -23.30
N ASP A 315 -4.98 3.22 -23.12
CA ASP A 315 -4.02 2.62 -24.05
C ASP A 315 -3.55 1.23 -23.56
N TYR A 316 -4.13 0.17 -24.12
CA TYR A 316 -3.40 -1.07 -24.31
C TYR A 316 -2.80 -0.99 -25.71
N ARG A 317 -1.56 -0.51 -25.82
CA ARG A 317 -0.72 -0.87 -26.97
C ARG A 317 0.24 -1.97 -26.50
N PRO A 318 0.36 -3.08 -27.27
CA PRO A 318 1.24 -4.19 -26.93
C PRO A 318 2.71 -3.78 -26.84
#